data_AF-A0A7J7XRN6-F1
#
_entry.id   AF-A0A7J7XRN6-F1
#
_cell.length_a   1.000
_cell.length_b   1.000
_cell.length_c   1.000
_cell.angle_alpha   90.00
_cell.angle_beta   90.00
_cell.angle_gamma   90.00
#
_symmetry.space_group_name_H-M   'P 1'
#
loop_
_entity.id
_entity.type
_entity.pdbx_description
1 polymer ?
#
loop_
_entity_poly.entity_id
_entity_poly.type
_entity_poly.pdbx_seq_one_letter_code
_entity_poly.pdbx_strand_id
1 'polypeptide(L)'
;MSPDVPLLNDYKKDFFLKRFPQTVLGGPRLKLGYYAPPYIYVNQIILFLMPCALGGIGTLLYQLGILEDYYTAALSGGLMLFTAFVIQFTSLYARNKSVMVERILTTDILAEEDEHEFTSCAGAETIKFLIPGKKYIANTVFHSVLAGLVCGLGTWYLLPKRITLLYGSAGGTIVLVFFGWITLCTGEYSLIVNTAIETATFQTQDTYEITPLMRPLYIFFFVSVDLAHRFMVNVPALEQMNQILHILFIFLPFLWALGTLPPPDALFLWAMEQVLEFGLGGSSMSTHPRLLIMFIVSVGTAITSYFIPSTVGVVLFMTGLGFLLSLNLSEMGFIFKCSITRHRVGTKSKALPSGSEKQLTWKECLFYIMILVLALLESILLHHFACCSQISKNSPQAIVGYILMVLLITLWILREIQSVYIFGIFRNPFYPKDVQTVTLFLEKQARLMKIGVVRRILLNLGRKVKSTNLVLYL
;
A
#
# COMPACT_ATOMS: atom_id res chain seq x y z
N MET A 1 36.52 10.73 -6.23
CA MET A 1 36.46 10.49 -4.77
C MET A 1 37.88 10.27 -4.31
N SER A 2 38.39 11.08 -3.38
CA SER A 2 39.73 10.88 -2.82
C SER A 2 39.73 9.57 -2.01
N PRO A 3 40.71 8.66 -2.19
CA PRO A 3 40.71 7.33 -1.58
C PRO A 3 40.85 7.33 -0.04
N ASP A 4 41.21 8.47 0.56
CA ASP A 4 41.53 8.58 1.99
C ASP A 4 40.42 9.21 2.85
N VAL A 5 39.24 9.50 2.28
CA VAL A 5 38.10 9.98 3.07
C VAL A 5 37.25 8.78 3.50
N PRO A 6 37.24 8.40 4.79
CA PRO A 6 36.42 7.28 5.24
C PRO A 6 34.94 7.55 4.92
N LEU A 7 34.26 6.51 4.44
CA LEU A 7 32.85 6.56 4.01
C LEU A 7 31.92 7.08 5.12
N LEU A 8 32.30 6.85 6.38
CA LEU A 8 31.73 7.52 7.55
C LEU A 8 32.81 8.31 8.29
N ASN A 9 32.58 9.61 8.45
CA ASN A 9 33.28 10.44 9.43
C ASN A 9 32.92 9.97 10.87
N ASP A 10 33.80 10.17 11.86
CA ASP A 10 33.60 9.71 13.24
C ASP A 10 32.29 10.23 13.85
N TYR A 11 31.97 11.50 13.58
CA TYR A 11 30.68 12.08 13.94
C TYR A 11 29.47 11.33 13.34
N LYS A 12 29.56 10.97 12.05
CA LYS A 12 28.49 10.22 11.36
C LYS A 12 28.39 8.78 11.87
N LYS A 13 29.52 8.19 12.26
CA LYS A 13 29.59 6.84 12.84
C LYS A 13 28.88 6.78 14.18
N ASP A 14 29.13 7.74 15.08
CA ASP A 14 28.44 7.81 16.36
C ASP A 14 26.94 8.04 16.21
N PHE A 15 26.55 8.88 15.26
CA PHE A 15 25.14 9.07 14.92
C PHE A 15 24.48 7.80 14.39
N PHE A 16 25.15 7.07 13.49
CA PHE A 16 24.67 5.78 12.97
C PHE A 16 24.55 4.74 14.08
N LEU A 17 25.56 4.61 14.94
CA LEU A 17 25.56 3.65 16.05
C LEU A 17 24.47 3.94 17.11
N LYS A 18 24.03 5.20 17.23
CA LYS A 18 22.87 5.56 18.07
C LYS A 18 21.55 5.17 17.40
N ARG A 19 21.39 5.42 16.10
CA ARG A 19 20.12 5.25 15.38
C ARG A 19 19.87 3.83 14.88
N PHE A 20 20.89 3.10 14.43
CA PHE A 20 20.72 1.75 13.90
C PHE A 20 20.04 0.77 14.87
N PRO A 21 20.49 0.60 16.13
CA PRO A 21 19.80 -0.27 17.08
C PRO A 21 18.40 0.24 17.41
N GLN A 22 18.18 1.56 17.42
CA GLN A 22 16.86 2.15 17.62
C GLN A 22 15.90 1.78 16.48
N THR A 23 16.37 1.81 15.23
CA THR A 23 15.55 1.43 14.07
C THR A 23 15.25 -0.07 14.07
N VAL A 24 16.26 -0.92 14.33
CA VAL A 24 16.09 -2.39 14.37
C VAL A 24 15.11 -2.80 15.48
N LEU A 25 15.27 -2.27 16.70
CA LEU A 25 14.39 -2.58 17.84
C LEU A 25 13.09 -1.80 17.85
N GLY A 26 12.91 -0.86 16.92
CA GLY A 26 11.63 -0.16 16.74
C GLY A 26 11.34 0.98 17.68
N GLY A 27 12.37 1.61 18.23
CA GLY A 27 12.22 2.85 18.98
C GLY A 27 13.00 2.97 20.30
N PRO A 28 13.38 1.90 21.02
CA PRO A 28 14.16 2.03 22.25
C PRO A 28 15.49 2.77 22.04
N ARG A 29 15.76 3.80 22.86
CA ARG A 29 16.95 4.65 22.73
C ARG A 29 18.05 4.14 23.66
N LEU A 30 18.72 3.07 23.24
CA LEU A 30 19.75 2.39 24.05
C LEU A 30 21.04 3.21 24.26
N LYS A 31 21.30 4.22 23.41
CA LYS A 31 22.43 5.14 23.57
C LYS A 31 21.96 6.57 23.37
N LEU A 32 21.70 7.25 24.49
CA LEU A 32 21.41 8.68 24.53
C LEU A 32 22.77 9.38 24.49
N GLY A 33 22.93 10.43 23.67
CA GLY A 33 24.21 11.09 23.45
C GLY A 33 24.80 11.81 24.67
N TYR A 34 24.13 11.75 25.81
CA TYR A 34 24.40 12.40 27.07
C TYR A 34 24.16 11.42 28.23
N TYR A 35 24.63 11.75 29.44
CA TYR A 35 24.49 10.90 30.63
C TYR A 35 23.03 10.88 31.13
N ALA A 36 22.26 9.90 30.67
CA ALA A 36 20.91 9.65 31.17
C ALA A 36 20.95 8.73 32.42
N PRO A 37 20.11 8.97 33.44
CA PRO A 37 20.00 8.08 34.58
C PRO A 37 19.66 6.63 34.20
N PRO A 38 20.21 5.62 34.91
CA PRO A 38 20.08 4.21 34.54
C PRO A 38 18.63 3.70 34.52
N TYR A 39 17.75 4.28 35.34
CA TYR A 39 16.33 3.89 35.39
C TYR A 39 15.58 4.11 34.07
N ILE A 40 16.04 5.01 33.21
CA ILE A 40 15.41 5.29 31.92
C ILE A 40 15.57 4.12 30.97
N TYR A 41 16.79 3.56 30.90
CA TYR A 41 17.07 2.39 30.08
C TYR A 41 16.31 1.16 30.59
N VAL A 42 16.24 0.99 31.91
CA VAL A 42 15.48 -0.10 32.53
C VAL A 42 13.99 0.02 32.18
N ASN A 43 13.40 1.20 32.33
CA ASN A 43 12.00 1.42 31.99
C ASN A 43 11.73 1.20 30.48
N GLN A 44 12.64 1.60 29.59
CA GLN A 44 12.51 1.31 28.15
C GLN A 44 12.56 -0.19 27.85
N ILE A 45 13.45 -0.93 28.50
CA ILE A 45 13.54 -2.39 28.35
C ILE A 45 12.28 -3.06 28.88
N ILE A 46 11.76 -2.62 30.03
CA ILE A 46 10.51 -3.14 30.59
C ILE A 46 9.34 -2.90 29.62
N LEU A 47 9.18 -1.67 29.12
CA LEU A 47 8.13 -1.36 28.15
C LEU A 47 8.27 -2.15 26.84
N PHE A 48 9.50 -2.42 26.40
CA PHE A 48 9.77 -3.22 25.22
C PHE A 48 9.44 -4.71 25.39
N LEU A 49 9.77 -5.30 26.53
CA LEU A 49 9.55 -6.73 26.80
C LEU A 49 8.14 -7.05 27.31
N MET A 50 7.35 -6.04 27.62
CA MET A 50 6.04 -6.20 28.21
C MET A 50 5.06 -7.02 27.33
N PRO A 51 4.98 -6.82 25.99
CA PRO A 51 4.22 -7.73 25.10
C PRO A 51 4.63 -9.19 25.24
N CYS A 52 5.94 -9.46 25.28
CA CYS A 52 6.48 -10.81 25.44
C CYS A 52 6.12 -11.40 26.81
N ALA A 53 6.11 -10.59 27.88
CA ALA A 53 5.74 -11.06 29.21
C ALA A 53 4.25 -11.44 29.27
N LEU A 54 3.37 -10.57 28.78
CA LEU A 54 1.92 -10.80 28.80
C LEU A 54 1.48 -11.93 27.84
N GLY A 55 2.04 -11.95 26.63
CA GLY A 55 1.85 -13.05 25.67
C GLY A 55 2.50 -14.35 26.12
N GLY A 56 3.62 -14.28 26.84
CA GLY A 56 4.30 -15.40 27.47
C GLY A 56 3.44 -16.12 28.51
N ILE A 57 2.67 -15.38 29.32
CA ILE A 57 1.69 -15.96 30.27
C ILE A 57 0.67 -16.81 29.49
N GLY A 58 0.11 -16.29 28.40
CA GLY A 58 -0.81 -17.04 27.54
C GLY A 58 -0.16 -18.29 26.94
N THR A 59 1.07 -18.15 26.44
CA THR A 59 1.82 -19.26 25.84
C THR A 59 2.14 -20.37 26.83
N LEU A 60 2.49 -20.02 28.07
CA LEU A 60 2.74 -20.99 29.15
C LEU A 60 1.46 -21.72 29.56
N LEU A 61 0.35 -21.01 29.72
CA LEU A 61 -0.94 -21.63 30.06
C LEU A 61 -1.42 -22.61 28.97
N TYR A 62 -1.15 -22.30 27.69
CA TYR A 62 -1.38 -23.21 26.58
C TYR A 62 -0.50 -24.47 26.68
N GLN A 63 0.80 -24.31 26.95
CA GLN A 63 1.73 -25.43 27.07
C GLN A 63 1.40 -26.36 28.24
N LEU A 64 0.89 -25.80 29.35
CA LEU A 64 0.40 -26.56 30.50
C LEU A 64 -0.93 -27.26 30.24
N GLY A 65 -1.57 -27.05 29.08
CA GLY A 65 -2.84 -27.65 28.72
C GLY A 65 -4.04 -27.11 29.50
N ILE A 66 -3.90 -25.94 30.14
CA ILE A 66 -4.95 -25.32 30.96
C ILE A 66 -5.98 -24.59 30.08
N LEU A 67 -5.51 -23.94 29.01
CA LEU A 67 -6.34 -23.18 28.07
C LEU A 67 -6.15 -23.68 26.64
N GLU A 68 -7.23 -23.64 25.86
CA GLU A 68 -7.18 -23.87 24.42
C GLU A 68 -6.55 -22.68 23.68
N ASP A 69 -6.19 -22.88 22.41
CA ASP A 69 -5.45 -21.90 21.60
C ASP A 69 -6.20 -20.56 21.46
N TYR A 70 -7.50 -20.57 21.16
CA TYR A 70 -8.30 -19.34 21.05
C TYR A 70 -8.38 -18.55 22.37
N TYR A 71 -8.55 -19.24 23.50
CA TYR A 71 -8.63 -18.59 24.81
C TYR A 71 -7.28 -17.99 25.22
N THR A 72 -6.16 -18.60 24.85
CA THR A 72 -4.83 -18.02 25.12
C THR A 72 -4.56 -16.74 24.32
N ALA A 73 -5.03 -16.70 23.08
CA ALA A 73 -4.99 -15.50 22.24
C ALA A 73 -5.84 -14.38 22.85
N ALA A 74 -7.06 -14.71 23.30
CA ALA A 74 -7.96 -13.75 23.94
C ALA A 74 -7.39 -13.21 25.27
N LEU A 75 -6.80 -14.08 26.09
CA LEU A 75 -6.20 -13.69 27.37
C LEU A 75 -5.00 -12.76 27.18
N SER A 76 -4.05 -13.15 26.33
CA SER A 76 -2.86 -12.33 26.03
C SER A 76 -3.24 -10.98 25.43
N GLY A 77 -4.15 -10.97 24.46
CA GLY A 77 -4.64 -9.74 23.85
C GLY A 77 -5.41 -8.86 24.83
N GLY A 78 -6.21 -9.44 25.72
CA GLY A 78 -6.95 -8.72 26.76
C GLY A 78 -6.03 -8.08 27.80
N LEU A 79 -5.00 -8.81 28.26
CA LEU A 79 -3.98 -8.29 29.16
C LEU A 79 -3.21 -7.13 28.51
N MET A 80 -2.84 -7.29 27.24
CA MET A 80 -2.13 -6.25 26.49
C MET A 80 -3.00 -5.02 26.26
N LEU A 81 -4.27 -5.20 25.93
CA LEU A 81 -5.23 -4.10 25.76
C LEU A 81 -5.37 -3.29 27.05
N PHE A 82 -5.60 -3.96 28.18
CA PHE A 82 -5.76 -3.31 29.47
C PHE A 82 -4.52 -2.49 29.83
N THR A 83 -3.35 -3.10 29.70
CA THR A 83 -2.09 -2.45 30.05
C THR A 83 -1.69 -1.34 29.07
N ALA A 84 -1.98 -1.47 27.77
CA ALA A 84 -1.82 -0.40 26.79
C ALA A 84 -2.70 0.81 27.15
N PHE A 85 -3.95 0.59 27.57
CA PHE A 85 -4.79 1.67 28.10
C PHE A 85 -4.17 2.34 29.32
N VAL A 86 -3.70 1.58 30.31
CA VAL A 86 -3.04 2.14 31.50
C VAL A 86 -1.84 3.02 31.12
N ILE A 87 -0.99 2.55 30.21
CA ILE A 87 0.18 3.29 29.73
C ILE A 87 -0.24 4.59 29.03
N GLN A 88 -1.20 4.51 28.11
CA GLN A 88 -1.68 5.67 27.36
C GLN A 88 -2.40 6.70 28.25
N PHE A 89 -3.22 6.26 29.20
CA PHE A 89 -3.86 7.16 30.17
C PHE A 89 -2.84 7.82 31.09
N THR A 90 -1.79 7.10 31.48
CA THR A 90 -0.68 7.67 32.27
C THR A 90 0.05 8.76 31.48
N SER A 91 0.30 8.54 30.19
CA SER A 91 0.89 9.55 29.29
C SER A 91 -0.03 10.78 29.14
N LEU A 92 -1.34 10.57 28.95
CA LEU A 92 -2.31 11.67 28.86
C LEU A 92 -2.36 12.50 30.15
N TYR A 93 -2.34 11.84 31.31
CA TYR A 93 -2.31 12.50 32.61
C TYR A 93 -1.01 13.30 32.82
N ALA A 94 0.14 12.71 32.49
CA ALA A 94 1.43 13.38 32.57
C ALA A 94 1.49 14.61 31.64
N ARG A 95 0.95 14.52 30.43
CA ARG A 95 0.86 15.63 29.47
C ARG A 95 0.00 16.78 30.00
N ASN A 96 -1.15 16.50 30.59
CA ASN A 96 -1.99 17.55 31.17
C ASN A 96 -1.29 18.27 32.33
N LYS A 97 -0.47 17.55 33.10
CA LYS A 97 0.33 18.11 34.19
C LYS A 97 1.54 18.92 33.69
N SER A 98 2.21 18.49 32.61
CA SER A 98 3.36 19.21 32.05
C SER A 98 2.98 20.42 31.20
N VAL A 99 1.88 20.39 30.44
CA VAL A 99 1.36 21.55 29.70
C VAL A 99 1.03 22.73 30.64
N MET A 100 0.64 22.43 31.89
CA MET A 100 0.45 23.45 32.93
C MET A 100 1.78 24.13 33.32
N VAL A 101 2.91 23.42 33.24
CA VAL A 101 4.26 23.87 33.63
C VAL A 101 5.00 24.53 32.45
N GLU A 102 4.88 23.98 31.24
CA GLU A 102 5.53 24.45 30.00
C GLU A 102 5.00 25.83 29.55
N ARG A 103 3.73 26.14 29.86
CA ARG A 103 3.12 27.46 29.63
C ARG A 103 3.73 28.58 30.50
N ILE A 104 4.50 28.22 31.54
CA ILE A 104 5.18 29.16 32.44
C ILE A 104 6.64 29.39 32.03
N LEU A 105 7.27 28.51 31.22
CA LEU A 105 8.73 28.48 31.01
C LEU A 105 9.23 28.68 29.55
N THR A 106 8.37 28.72 28.53
CA THR A 106 8.83 28.62 27.13
C THR A 106 9.25 29.98 26.52
N THR A 107 10.57 30.24 26.45
CA THR A 107 11.17 31.33 25.63
C THR A 107 12.23 30.87 24.61
N ASP A 108 12.63 29.60 24.52
CA ASP A 108 13.60 29.17 23.50
C ASP A 108 13.33 27.74 22.97
N ILE A 109 12.98 27.64 21.69
CA ILE A 109 12.47 26.42 21.02
C ILE A 109 13.62 25.62 20.36
N LEU A 110 14.84 26.18 20.29
CA LEU A 110 15.96 25.58 19.55
C LEU A 110 16.99 24.85 20.44
N ALA A 111 16.84 24.91 21.77
CA ALA A 111 17.74 24.25 22.71
C ALA A 111 17.19 22.92 23.28
N GLU A 112 15.93 22.57 23.01
CA GLU A 112 15.24 21.41 23.61
C GLU A 112 15.59 20.04 22.99
N GLU A 113 16.27 19.98 21.84
CA GLU A 113 16.59 18.69 21.22
C GLU A 113 17.71 17.91 21.93
N ASP A 114 18.54 18.56 22.75
CA ASP A 114 19.80 17.93 23.21
C ASP A 114 19.93 17.63 24.71
N GLU A 115 19.18 18.26 25.62
CA GLU A 115 19.32 17.98 27.07
C GLU A 115 17.96 17.94 27.78
N HIS A 116 17.51 16.73 28.14
CA HIS A 116 16.34 16.55 29.01
C HIS A 116 16.81 16.39 30.46
N GLU A 117 16.40 17.29 31.34
CA GLU A 117 16.65 17.16 32.77
C GLU A 117 15.65 16.19 33.40
N PHE A 118 16.14 15.05 33.88
CA PHE A 118 15.31 14.05 34.52
C PHE A 118 15.29 14.22 36.05
N THR A 119 14.13 14.60 36.59
CA THR A 119 13.97 14.88 38.03
C THR A 119 13.60 13.66 38.87
N SER A 120 12.91 12.65 38.30
CA SER A 120 12.47 11.45 39.02
C SER A 120 12.06 10.32 38.06
N CYS A 121 12.10 9.06 38.52
CA CYS A 121 11.70 7.86 37.76
C CYS A 121 10.27 7.91 37.20
N ALA A 122 9.35 8.59 37.91
CA ALA A 122 7.95 8.79 37.49
C ALA A 122 7.60 10.28 37.32
N GLY A 123 8.61 11.14 37.12
CA GLY A 123 8.39 12.55 36.83
C GLY A 123 7.63 12.74 35.52
N ALA A 124 6.82 13.80 35.42
CA ALA A 124 6.04 14.07 34.21
C ALA A 124 6.93 14.20 32.95
N GLU A 125 8.12 14.79 33.09
CA GLU A 125 9.11 14.89 32.01
C GLU A 125 9.70 13.53 31.61
N THR A 126 9.93 12.64 32.57
CA THR A 126 10.39 11.27 32.29
C THR A 126 9.30 10.48 31.56
N ILE A 127 8.04 10.61 31.98
CA ILE A 127 6.91 9.96 31.31
C ILE A 127 6.70 10.53 29.90
N LYS A 128 6.79 11.86 29.70
CA LYS A 128 6.72 12.53 28.39
C LYS A 128 7.85 12.05 27.47
N PHE A 129 9.05 11.85 28.00
CA PHE A 129 10.19 11.35 27.24
C PHE A 129 10.05 9.88 26.85
N LEU A 130 9.63 9.02 27.78
CA LEU A 130 9.45 7.60 27.49
C LEU A 130 8.25 7.37 26.59
N ILE A 131 7.10 7.96 26.91
CA ILE A 131 5.82 7.78 26.22
C ILE A 131 5.30 9.18 25.82
N PRO A 132 5.72 9.73 24.67
CA PRO A 132 5.31 11.06 24.20
C PRO A 132 3.80 11.20 24.00
N GLY A 133 3.05 10.09 23.97
CA GLY A 133 1.61 10.07 23.81
C GLY A 133 1.18 10.38 22.39
N LYS A 134 -0.10 10.14 22.08
CA LYS A 134 -0.68 10.41 20.76
C LYS A 134 -1.37 11.76 20.74
N LYS A 135 -1.38 12.42 19.58
CA LYS A 135 -1.96 13.76 19.39
C LYS A 135 -3.48 13.74 19.60
N TYR A 136 -4.15 12.70 19.09
CA TYR A 136 -5.59 12.55 19.13
C TYR A 136 -6.02 11.46 20.13
N ILE A 137 -7.06 11.75 20.92
CA ILE A 137 -7.66 10.77 21.87
C ILE A 137 -8.19 9.55 21.12
N ALA A 138 -8.80 9.75 19.95
CA ALA A 138 -9.26 8.66 19.09
C ALA A 138 -8.11 7.71 18.70
N ASN A 139 -6.96 8.26 18.31
CA ASN A 139 -5.76 7.48 17.99
C ASN A 139 -5.25 6.73 19.22
N THR A 140 -5.31 7.34 20.40
CA THR A 140 -4.92 6.71 21.67
C THR A 140 -5.72 5.42 21.94
N VAL A 141 -7.05 5.50 21.79
CA VAL A 141 -7.94 4.34 21.95
C VAL A 141 -7.67 3.32 20.84
N PHE A 142 -7.59 3.77 19.59
CA PHE A 142 -7.38 2.90 18.44
C PHE A 142 -6.06 2.13 18.51
N HIS A 143 -4.94 2.78 18.83
CA HIS A 143 -3.64 2.12 18.98
C HIS A 143 -3.63 1.15 20.17
N SER A 144 -4.35 1.43 21.26
CA SER A 144 -4.46 0.52 22.41
C SER A 144 -5.23 -0.76 22.06
N VAL A 145 -6.36 -0.62 21.35
CA VAL A 145 -7.12 -1.76 20.83
C VAL A 145 -6.29 -2.57 19.84
N LEU A 146 -5.60 -1.87 18.92
CA LEU A 146 -4.75 -2.51 17.93
C LEU A 146 -3.58 -3.27 18.57
N ALA A 147 -2.96 -2.73 19.62
CA ALA A 147 -1.91 -3.42 20.36
C ALA A 147 -2.42 -4.71 21.01
N GLY A 148 -3.62 -4.68 21.61
CA GLY A 148 -4.27 -5.88 22.11
C GLY A 148 -4.52 -6.95 21.04
N LEU A 149 -4.99 -6.52 19.86
CA LEU A 149 -5.21 -7.43 18.73
C LEU A 149 -3.90 -8.02 18.20
N VAL A 150 -2.85 -7.21 18.04
CA VAL A 150 -1.52 -7.67 17.61
C VAL A 150 -0.95 -8.67 18.61
N CYS A 151 -1.02 -8.40 19.91
CA CYS A 151 -0.50 -9.31 20.93
C CYS A 151 -1.29 -10.61 20.97
N GLY A 152 -2.62 -10.56 20.93
CA GLY A 152 -3.46 -11.75 20.96
C GLY A 152 -3.24 -12.66 19.75
N LEU A 153 -3.31 -12.08 18.56
CA LEU A 153 -3.09 -12.83 17.32
C LEU A 153 -1.62 -13.25 17.15
N GLY A 154 -0.68 -12.43 17.58
CA GLY A 154 0.76 -12.75 17.59
C GLY A 154 1.07 -13.91 18.54
N THR A 155 0.45 -13.95 19.71
CA THR A 155 0.54 -15.10 20.64
C THR A 155 0.00 -16.36 19.98
N TRP A 156 -1.13 -16.26 19.27
CA TRP A 156 -1.73 -17.39 18.57
C TRP A 156 -0.88 -17.89 17.40
N TYR A 157 -0.19 -16.99 16.72
CA TYR A 157 0.76 -17.26 15.64
C TYR A 157 2.02 -17.95 16.16
N LEU A 158 2.57 -17.51 17.30
CA LEU A 158 3.81 -18.02 17.87
C LEU A 158 3.66 -19.21 18.84
N LEU A 159 2.51 -19.90 18.84
CA LEU A 159 2.30 -21.05 19.75
C LEU A 159 3.32 -22.18 19.47
N PRO A 160 4.16 -22.56 20.44
CA PRO A 160 5.27 -23.49 20.18
C PRO A 160 4.83 -24.87 19.68
N LYS A 161 3.75 -25.45 20.22
CA LYS A 161 3.21 -26.73 19.76
C LYS A 161 2.83 -26.72 18.28
N ARG A 162 2.34 -25.58 17.77
CA ARG A 162 1.94 -25.42 16.36
C ARG A 162 3.15 -25.31 15.45
N ILE A 163 4.13 -24.50 15.84
CA ILE A 163 5.39 -24.36 15.09
C ILE A 163 6.13 -25.71 15.05
N THR A 164 6.14 -26.47 16.15
CA THR A 164 6.74 -27.81 16.17
C THR A 164 6.02 -28.76 15.23
N LEU A 165 4.68 -28.70 15.11
CA LEU A 165 3.92 -29.48 14.13
C LEU A 165 4.26 -29.07 12.69
N LEU A 166 4.52 -27.78 12.44
CA LEU A 166 4.80 -27.25 11.10
C LEU A 166 6.20 -27.60 10.58
N TYR A 167 7.21 -27.68 11.47
CA TYR A 167 8.61 -27.92 11.08
C TYR A 167 9.19 -29.27 11.53
N GLY A 168 8.50 -30.01 12.39
CA GLY A 168 8.97 -31.30 12.93
C GLY A 168 10.23 -31.23 13.78
N SER A 169 10.72 -30.03 14.15
CA SER A 169 11.96 -29.84 14.91
C SER A 169 11.77 -28.94 16.13
N ALA A 170 12.18 -29.45 17.30
CA ALA A 170 12.12 -28.70 18.55
C ALA A 170 13.10 -27.52 18.58
N GLY A 171 14.33 -27.73 18.06
CA GLY A 171 15.36 -26.68 18.02
C GLY A 171 14.97 -25.49 17.13
N GLY A 172 14.45 -25.76 15.93
CA GLY A 172 13.94 -24.71 15.04
C GLY A 172 12.79 -23.92 15.66
N THR A 173 11.88 -24.61 16.36
CA THR A 173 10.77 -23.95 17.07
C THR A 173 11.25 -22.92 18.09
N ILE A 174 12.26 -23.23 18.91
CA ILE A 174 12.78 -22.31 19.93
C ILE A 174 13.32 -21.02 19.29
N VAL A 175 14.09 -21.17 18.21
CA VAL A 175 14.65 -20.03 17.46
C VAL A 175 13.51 -19.18 16.87
N LEU A 176 12.53 -19.82 16.23
CA LEU A 176 11.40 -19.11 15.62
C LEU A 176 10.56 -18.35 16.65
N VAL A 177 10.32 -18.96 17.81
CA VAL A 177 9.57 -18.33 18.90
C VAL A 177 10.33 -17.17 19.50
N PHE A 178 11.61 -17.34 19.84
CA PHE A 178 12.42 -16.28 20.47
C PHE A 178 12.52 -15.04 19.58
N PHE A 179 12.94 -15.22 18.32
CA PHE A 179 13.06 -14.08 17.41
C PHE A 179 11.69 -13.58 16.94
N GLY A 180 10.67 -14.44 16.85
CA GLY A 180 9.30 -14.02 16.56
C GLY A 180 8.74 -13.09 17.64
N TRP A 181 9.01 -13.36 18.92
CA TRP A 181 8.62 -12.47 20.02
C TRP A 181 9.35 -11.13 19.94
N ILE A 182 10.63 -11.11 19.54
CA ILE A 182 11.34 -9.86 19.28
C ILE A 182 10.61 -9.07 18.18
N THR A 183 10.25 -9.71 17.05
CA THR A 183 9.48 -9.06 15.98
C THR A 183 8.15 -8.48 16.50
N LEU A 184 7.38 -9.24 17.28
CA LEU A 184 6.13 -8.73 17.87
C LEU A 184 6.37 -7.53 18.80
N CYS A 185 7.36 -7.62 19.69
CA CYS A 185 7.72 -6.53 20.60
C CYS A 185 8.11 -5.26 19.82
N THR A 186 8.88 -5.38 18.75
CA THR A 186 9.23 -4.21 17.91
C THR A 186 8.03 -3.59 17.21
N GLY A 187 7.02 -4.38 16.83
CA GLY A 187 5.78 -3.87 16.24
C GLY A 187 4.86 -3.20 17.27
N GLU A 188 4.72 -3.78 18.45
CA GLU A 188 3.88 -3.23 19.52
C GLU A 188 4.47 -2.02 20.21
N TYR A 189 5.80 -1.98 20.36
CA TYR A 189 6.49 -0.80 20.91
C TYR A 189 6.22 0.45 20.06
N SER A 190 6.17 0.30 18.74
CA SER A 190 5.81 1.36 17.78
C SER A 190 4.38 1.90 18.01
N LEU A 191 3.45 1.05 18.42
CA LEU A 191 2.07 1.45 18.71
C LEU A 191 1.94 2.21 20.03
N ILE A 192 2.57 1.70 21.08
CA ILE A 192 2.33 2.15 22.46
C ILE A 192 3.24 3.30 22.85
N VAL A 193 4.54 3.17 22.56
CA VAL A 193 5.57 4.01 23.15
C VAL A 193 6.01 5.05 22.13
N ASN A 194 6.79 4.64 21.13
CA ASN A 194 7.30 5.55 20.12
C ASN A 194 7.65 4.79 18.84
N THR A 195 7.52 5.47 17.71
CA THR A 195 7.88 4.93 16.41
C THR A 195 9.33 5.24 16.10
N ALA A 196 10.07 4.24 15.64
CA ALA A 196 11.41 4.46 15.10
C ALA A 196 11.38 5.36 13.86
N ILE A 197 12.50 6.06 13.65
CA ILE A 197 12.75 6.77 12.39
C ILE A 197 13.15 5.72 11.36
N GLU A 198 12.26 5.44 10.41
CA GLU A 198 12.55 4.51 9.32
C GLU A 198 13.46 5.21 8.30
N THR A 199 14.43 4.47 7.76
CA THR A 199 15.49 5.00 6.89
C THR A 199 14.97 5.47 5.53
N ALA A 200 13.78 5.02 5.12
CA ALA A 200 13.19 5.26 3.80
C ALA A 200 11.95 6.18 3.81
N THR A 201 11.53 6.74 4.96
CA THR A 201 10.32 7.58 5.03
C THR A 201 10.66 9.02 5.41
N PHE A 202 10.19 9.98 4.61
CA PHE A 202 10.24 11.41 4.95
C PHE A 202 9.09 11.73 5.91
N GLN A 203 9.40 11.89 7.19
CA GLN A 203 8.43 12.00 8.28
C GLN A 203 7.78 13.40 8.44
N THR A 204 8.04 14.34 7.53
CA THR A 204 7.67 15.75 7.74
C THR A 204 6.16 16.04 7.66
N GLN A 205 5.32 15.06 7.29
CA GLN A 205 3.87 15.25 7.12
C GLN A 205 2.99 14.10 7.67
N ASP A 206 3.36 13.45 8.79
CA ASP A 206 2.46 12.45 9.41
C ASP A 206 1.29 13.12 10.17
N THR A 207 0.31 13.62 9.42
CA THR A 207 -0.86 14.35 9.96
C THR A 207 -1.80 13.44 10.75
N TYR A 208 -1.86 12.15 10.38
CA TYR A 208 -2.83 11.17 10.90
C TYR A 208 -2.20 10.08 11.78
N GLU A 209 -0.89 10.15 12.07
CA GLU A 209 -0.15 9.14 12.82
C GLU A 209 -0.26 7.74 12.17
N ILE A 210 -0.02 7.67 10.86
CA ILE A 210 -0.04 6.41 10.09
C ILE A 210 1.27 5.64 10.26
N THR A 211 2.39 6.34 10.48
CA THR A 211 3.71 5.71 10.64
C THR A 211 3.74 4.64 11.76
N PRO A 212 3.13 4.84 12.93
CA PRO A 212 3.04 3.80 13.96
C PRO A 212 2.40 2.47 13.51
N LEU A 213 1.53 2.50 12.50
CA LEU A 213 0.81 1.32 12.01
C LEU A 213 1.61 0.46 11.05
N MET A 214 2.73 0.95 10.53
CA MET A 214 3.59 0.25 9.58
C MET A 214 3.92 -1.17 10.00
N ARG A 215 4.57 -1.31 11.16
CA ARG A 215 5.09 -2.59 11.66
C ARG A 215 3.95 -3.56 12.03
N PRO A 216 2.92 -3.13 12.78
CA PRO A 216 1.71 -3.93 13.01
C PRO A 216 1.05 -4.44 11.74
N LEU A 217 0.92 -3.61 10.70
CA LEU A 217 0.26 -3.98 9.46
C LEU A 217 0.96 -5.16 8.78
N TYR A 218 2.29 -5.16 8.74
CA TYR A 218 3.05 -6.30 8.22
C TYR A 218 2.87 -7.54 9.10
N ILE A 219 2.86 -7.40 10.43
CA ILE A 219 2.56 -8.52 11.33
C ILE A 219 1.17 -9.11 11.00
N PHE A 220 0.16 -8.28 10.80
CA PHE A 220 -1.18 -8.74 10.41
C PHE A 220 -1.20 -9.50 9.09
N PHE A 221 -0.40 -9.10 8.09
CA PHE A 221 -0.32 -9.86 6.83
C PHE A 221 0.19 -11.29 7.06
N PHE A 222 1.23 -11.47 7.86
CA PHE A 222 1.78 -12.80 8.16
C PHE A 222 0.79 -13.65 8.94
N VAL A 223 0.16 -13.06 9.96
CA VAL A 223 -0.90 -13.69 10.74
C VAL A 223 -2.09 -14.08 9.85
N SER A 224 -2.48 -13.22 8.90
CA SER A 224 -3.66 -13.48 8.04
C SER A 224 -3.47 -14.71 7.15
N VAL A 225 -2.25 -14.94 6.65
CA VAL A 225 -1.92 -16.14 5.85
C VAL A 225 -1.97 -17.39 6.73
N ASP A 226 -1.46 -17.32 7.95
CA ASP A 226 -1.52 -18.43 8.89
C ASP A 226 -2.96 -18.74 9.32
N LEU A 227 -3.80 -17.73 9.55
CA LEU A 227 -5.22 -17.91 9.79
C LEU A 227 -5.91 -18.54 8.57
N ALA A 228 -5.61 -18.08 7.35
CA ALA A 228 -6.14 -18.68 6.13
C ALA A 228 -5.75 -20.17 6.02
N HIS A 229 -4.49 -20.51 6.32
CA HIS A 229 -4.02 -21.89 6.37
C HIS A 229 -4.81 -22.73 7.38
N ARG A 230 -5.18 -22.16 8.54
CA ARG A 230 -5.93 -22.87 9.57
C ARG A 230 -7.40 -23.11 9.21
N PHE A 231 -8.04 -22.18 8.51
CA PHE A 231 -9.46 -22.26 8.18
C PHE A 231 -9.74 -22.92 6.83
N MET A 232 -8.76 -22.94 5.91
CA MET A 232 -8.91 -23.62 4.62
C MET A 232 -8.41 -25.06 4.70
N VAL A 233 -9.21 -26.01 4.20
CA VAL A 233 -8.90 -27.45 4.27
C VAL A 233 -7.82 -27.81 3.23
N ASN A 234 -6.66 -28.28 3.74
CA ASN A 234 -5.60 -29.03 3.05
C ASN A 234 -5.16 -28.49 1.68
N VAL A 235 -4.72 -27.23 1.63
CA VAL A 235 -4.05 -26.67 0.45
C VAL A 235 -2.52 -26.72 0.67
N PRO A 236 -1.76 -27.60 0.00
CA PRO A 236 -0.33 -27.77 0.26
C PRO A 236 0.49 -26.52 -0.08
N ALA A 237 0.05 -25.74 -1.07
CA ALA A 237 0.69 -24.46 -1.41
C ALA A 237 0.60 -23.44 -0.26
N LEU A 238 -0.49 -23.47 0.52
CA LEU A 238 -0.73 -22.56 1.62
C LEU A 238 0.12 -22.93 2.85
N GLU A 239 0.34 -24.23 3.07
CA GLU A 239 1.28 -24.73 4.08
C GLU A 239 2.72 -24.29 3.80
N GLN A 240 3.18 -24.47 2.55
CA GLN A 240 4.53 -24.02 2.14
C GLN A 240 4.68 -22.51 2.28
N MET A 241 3.67 -21.75 1.87
CA MET A 241 3.67 -20.30 2.04
C MET A 241 3.75 -19.92 3.52
N ASN A 242 3.00 -20.61 4.38
CA ASN A 242 3.03 -20.37 5.82
C ASN A 242 4.42 -20.66 6.43
N GLN A 243 5.08 -21.74 6.01
CA GLN A 243 6.46 -22.06 6.42
C GLN A 243 7.47 -20.99 5.98
N ILE A 244 7.36 -20.49 4.74
CA ILE A 244 8.26 -19.44 4.25
C ILE A 244 8.03 -18.15 5.04
N LEU A 245 6.77 -17.80 5.31
CA LEU A 245 6.42 -16.60 6.06
C LEU A 245 6.87 -16.65 7.51
N HIS A 246 6.78 -17.79 8.20
CA HIS A 246 7.32 -17.92 9.57
C HIS A 246 8.83 -17.67 9.64
N ILE A 247 9.59 -18.10 8.62
CA ILE A 247 11.03 -17.78 8.52
C ILE A 247 11.23 -16.29 8.25
N LEU A 248 10.51 -15.74 7.27
CA LEU A 248 10.60 -14.33 6.89
C LEU A 248 10.18 -13.38 8.03
N PHE A 249 9.25 -13.81 8.90
CA PHE A 249 8.76 -13.06 10.05
C PHE A 249 9.86 -12.67 11.04
N ILE A 250 10.89 -13.49 11.17
CA ILE A 250 12.04 -13.22 12.04
C ILE A 250 12.97 -12.16 11.45
N PHE A 251 12.98 -12.05 10.11
CA PHE A 251 13.78 -11.05 9.41
C PHE A 251 13.06 -9.71 9.25
N LEU A 252 11.79 -9.61 9.64
CA LEU A 252 10.99 -8.39 9.53
C LEU A 252 11.64 -7.14 10.17
N PRO A 253 12.23 -7.22 11.38
CA PRO A 253 12.97 -6.10 11.97
C PRO A 253 14.12 -5.58 11.10
N PHE A 254 14.81 -6.48 10.39
CA PHE A 254 15.87 -6.11 9.46
C PHE A 254 15.30 -5.50 8.17
N LEU A 255 14.20 -6.03 7.65
CA LEU A 255 13.53 -5.49 6.45
C LEU A 255 12.98 -4.08 6.70
N TRP A 256 12.45 -3.81 7.89
CA TRP A 256 12.08 -2.45 8.30
C TRP A 256 13.31 -1.55 8.38
N ALA A 257 14.38 -1.99 9.04
CA ALA A 257 15.60 -1.19 9.17
C ALA A 257 16.27 -0.84 7.83
N LEU A 258 16.22 -1.77 6.86
CA LEU A 258 16.71 -1.56 5.50
C LEU A 258 15.78 -0.69 4.66
N GLY A 259 14.55 -0.42 5.12
CA GLY A 259 13.57 0.37 4.37
C GLY A 259 13.09 -0.32 3.09
N THR A 260 13.18 -1.65 3.01
CA THR A 260 12.70 -2.41 1.84
C THR A 260 11.18 -2.50 1.77
N LEU A 261 10.51 -2.27 2.90
CA LEU A 261 9.06 -2.35 3.03
C LEU A 261 8.42 -0.96 2.88
N PRO A 262 7.49 -0.77 1.92
CA PRO A 262 6.88 0.53 1.67
C PRO A 262 5.93 0.97 2.78
N PRO A 263 5.71 2.28 2.97
CA PRO A 263 4.74 2.76 3.95
C PRO A 263 3.28 2.41 3.60
N PRO A 264 2.35 2.30 4.57
CA PRO A 264 1.01 1.77 4.35
C PRO A 264 0.19 2.62 3.38
N ASP A 265 0.40 3.93 3.43
CA ASP A 265 -0.18 4.89 2.50
C ASP A 265 0.26 4.58 1.06
N ALA A 266 1.57 4.43 0.83
CA ALA A 266 2.12 4.09 -0.47
C ALA A 266 1.71 2.67 -0.91
N LEU A 267 1.77 1.69 -0.01
CA LEU A 267 1.42 0.30 -0.28
C LEU A 267 -0.06 0.17 -0.65
N PHE A 268 -0.97 0.81 0.09
CA PHE A 268 -2.39 0.76 -0.19
C PHE A 268 -2.73 1.43 -1.51
N LEU A 269 -2.19 2.62 -1.77
CA LEU A 269 -2.41 3.33 -3.02
C LEU A 269 -1.83 2.56 -4.21
N TRP A 270 -0.63 2.00 -4.07
CA TRP A 270 -0.03 1.15 -5.08
C TRP A 270 -0.88 -0.10 -5.33
N ALA A 271 -1.30 -0.81 -4.27
CA ALA A 271 -2.12 -2.02 -4.39
C ALA A 271 -3.47 -1.73 -5.05
N MET A 272 -4.13 -0.61 -4.69
CA MET A 272 -5.36 -0.17 -5.37
C MET A 272 -5.13 0.04 -6.86
N GLU A 273 -4.02 0.67 -7.24
CA GLU A 273 -3.67 0.86 -8.65
C GLU A 273 -3.39 -0.47 -9.35
N GLN A 274 -2.65 -1.39 -8.73
CA GLN A 274 -2.41 -2.71 -9.30
C GLN A 274 -3.70 -3.51 -9.51
N VAL A 275 -4.59 -3.51 -8.53
CA VAL A 275 -5.90 -4.18 -8.64
C VAL A 275 -6.77 -3.51 -9.70
N LEU A 276 -6.75 -2.17 -9.79
CA LEU A 276 -7.47 -1.45 -10.82
C LEU A 276 -6.94 -1.80 -12.21
N GLU A 277 -5.63 -1.73 -12.45
CA GLU A 277 -5.01 -1.94 -13.76
C GLU A 277 -5.06 -3.40 -14.20
N PHE A 278 -4.57 -4.31 -13.36
CA PHE A 278 -4.40 -5.72 -13.72
C PHE A 278 -5.62 -6.57 -13.37
N GLY A 279 -6.32 -6.25 -12.28
CA GLY A 279 -7.51 -6.99 -11.85
C GLY A 279 -8.78 -6.55 -12.56
N LEU A 280 -9.03 -5.24 -12.61
CA LEU A 280 -10.27 -4.66 -13.14
C LEU A 280 -10.13 -4.11 -14.57
N GLY A 281 -8.92 -4.10 -15.13
CA GLY A 281 -8.66 -3.61 -16.50
C GLY A 281 -8.76 -2.09 -16.66
N GLY A 282 -8.63 -1.34 -15.57
CA GLY A 282 -8.60 0.11 -15.54
C GLY A 282 -7.30 0.71 -16.09
N SER A 283 -7.19 2.04 -16.05
CA SER A 283 -5.99 2.78 -16.47
C SER A 283 -5.26 3.39 -15.28
N SER A 284 -3.95 3.64 -15.44
CA SER A 284 -3.10 4.31 -14.45
C SER A 284 -3.66 5.68 -14.08
N MET A 285 -3.73 5.98 -12.78
CA MET A 285 -4.38 7.20 -12.28
C MET A 285 -3.35 8.13 -11.65
N SER A 286 -3.25 9.35 -12.15
CA SER A 286 -2.23 10.32 -11.69
C SER A 286 -2.51 10.96 -10.32
N THR A 287 -3.73 10.84 -9.78
CA THR A 287 -4.13 11.50 -8.53
C THR A 287 -4.89 10.56 -7.60
N HIS A 288 -4.56 10.57 -6.31
CA HIS A 288 -5.20 9.74 -5.27
C HIS A 288 -6.74 9.78 -5.25
N PRO A 289 -7.44 10.93 -5.29
CA PRO A 289 -8.91 10.93 -5.26
C PRO A 289 -9.52 10.30 -6.52
N ARG A 290 -8.88 10.50 -7.68
CA ARG A 290 -9.34 9.88 -8.94
C ARG A 290 -9.14 8.37 -8.92
N LEU A 291 -8.01 7.90 -8.40
CA LEU A 291 -7.76 6.48 -8.18
C LEU A 291 -8.84 5.86 -7.30
N LEU A 292 -9.17 6.49 -6.18
CA LEU A 292 -10.20 6.02 -5.26
C LEU A 292 -11.59 5.96 -5.90
N ILE A 293 -12.00 7.01 -6.61
CA ILE A 293 -13.31 7.03 -7.30
C ILE A 293 -13.36 5.94 -8.37
N MET A 294 -12.34 5.85 -9.23
CA MET A 294 -12.32 4.84 -10.30
C MET A 294 -12.31 3.42 -9.72
N PHE A 295 -11.52 3.18 -8.67
CA PHE A 295 -11.49 1.91 -7.98
C PHE A 295 -12.86 1.53 -7.40
N ILE A 296 -13.52 2.44 -6.67
CA ILE A 296 -14.86 2.19 -6.08
C ILE A 296 -15.88 1.92 -7.17
N VAL A 297 -15.90 2.70 -8.26
CA VAL A 297 -16.85 2.47 -9.35
C VAL A 297 -16.57 1.12 -10.00
N SER A 298 -15.33 0.80 -10.36
CA SER A 298 -14.97 -0.48 -11.00
C SER A 298 -15.27 -1.68 -10.10
N VAL A 299 -14.93 -1.63 -8.80
CA VAL A 299 -15.29 -2.70 -7.85
C VAL A 299 -16.81 -2.79 -7.71
N GLY A 300 -17.51 -1.66 -7.60
CA GLY A 300 -18.97 -1.60 -7.56
C GLY A 300 -19.61 -2.21 -8.80
N THR A 301 -19.04 -2.00 -9.99
CA THR A 301 -19.52 -2.63 -11.22
C THR A 301 -19.37 -4.14 -11.19
N ALA A 302 -18.22 -4.65 -10.69
CA ALA A 302 -17.97 -6.07 -10.58
C ALA A 302 -18.93 -6.72 -9.57
N ILE A 303 -19.10 -6.12 -8.39
CA ILE A 303 -20.03 -6.61 -7.36
C ILE A 303 -21.47 -6.59 -7.88
N THR A 304 -21.91 -5.48 -8.49
CA THR A 304 -23.28 -5.39 -9.02
C THR A 304 -23.51 -6.43 -10.12
N SER A 305 -22.52 -6.68 -10.98
CA SER A 305 -22.62 -7.70 -12.03
C SER A 305 -22.84 -9.11 -11.47
N TYR A 306 -22.27 -9.42 -10.30
CA TYR A 306 -22.46 -10.71 -9.64
C TYR A 306 -23.92 -10.93 -9.18
N PHE A 307 -24.63 -9.86 -8.82
CA PHE A 307 -26.01 -9.94 -8.35
C PHE A 307 -27.07 -9.91 -9.46
N ILE A 308 -26.69 -9.69 -10.73
CA ILE A 308 -27.64 -9.69 -11.85
C ILE A 308 -27.89 -11.15 -12.28
N PRO A 309 -29.13 -11.68 -12.13
CA PRO A 309 -29.42 -13.08 -12.42
C PRO A 309 -29.49 -13.40 -13.92
N SER A 310 -29.64 -12.39 -14.78
CA SER A 310 -29.73 -12.56 -16.23
C SER A 310 -28.37 -12.39 -16.91
N THR A 311 -27.93 -13.41 -17.66
CA THR A 311 -26.65 -13.38 -18.38
C THR A 311 -26.59 -12.27 -19.42
N VAL A 312 -27.69 -12.04 -20.15
CA VAL A 312 -27.84 -10.92 -21.08
C VAL A 312 -27.74 -9.57 -20.35
N GLY A 313 -28.37 -9.46 -19.18
CA GLY A 313 -28.33 -8.26 -18.35
C GLY A 313 -26.92 -7.95 -17.87
N VAL A 314 -26.16 -8.96 -17.45
CA VAL A 314 -24.75 -8.82 -17.07
C VAL A 314 -23.92 -8.30 -18.23
N VAL A 315 -24.04 -8.90 -19.42
CA VAL A 315 -23.25 -8.49 -20.60
C VAL A 315 -23.55 -7.05 -20.99
N LEU A 316 -24.83 -6.67 -21.03
CA LEU A 316 -25.25 -5.30 -21.33
C LEU A 316 -24.78 -4.30 -20.28
N PHE A 317 -24.93 -4.64 -19.01
CA PHE A 317 -24.52 -3.81 -17.88
C PHE A 317 -23.00 -3.57 -17.89
N MET A 318 -22.20 -4.63 -18.05
CA MET A 318 -20.75 -4.54 -18.10
C MET A 318 -20.26 -3.78 -19.33
N THR A 319 -20.88 -4.00 -20.49
CA THR A 319 -20.53 -3.29 -21.73
C THR A 319 -20.86 -1.80 -21.62
N GLY A 320 -22.04 -1.46 -21.09
CA GLY A 320 -22.47 -0.08 -20.90
C GLY A 320 -21.62 0.67 -19.88
N LEU A 321 -21.35 0.06 -18.72
CA LEU A 321 -20.51 0.68 -17.69
C LEU A 321 -19.04 0.74 -18.08
N GLY A 322 -18.51 -0.28 -18.76
CA GLY A 322 -17.17 -0.26 -19.33
C GLY A 322 -17.01 0.89 -20.33
N PHE A 323 -18.02 1.12 -21.18
CA PHE A 323 -18.02 2.27 -22.09
C PHE A 323 -18.04 3.60 -21.31
N LEU A 324 -18.94 3.76 -20.34
CA LEU A 324 -19.01 4.98 -19.53
C LEU A 324 -17.71 5.27 -18.78
N LEU A 325 -17.07 4.24 -18.21
CA LEU A 325 -15.78 4.35 -17.51
C LEU A 325 -14.63 4.69 -18.46
N SER A 326 -14.73 4.34 -19.74
CA SER A 326 -13.73 4.68 -20.75
C SER A 326 -13.76 6.14 -21.19
N LEU A 327 -14.85 6.87 -20.88
CA LEU A 327 -14.99 8.27 -21.25
C LEU A 327 -14.17 9.17 -20.33
N ASN A 328 -13.47 10.14 -20.92
CA ASN A 328 -12.78 11.18 -20.16
C ASN A 328 -13.78 12.24 -19.66
N LEU A 329 -14.54 11.93 -18.60
CA LEU A 329 -15.57 12.81 -18.05
C LEU A 329 -15.04 14.16 -17.55
N SER A 330 -13.73 14.28 -17.28
CA SER A 330 -13.11 15.53 -16.83
C SER A 330 -13.17 16.64 -17.88
N GLU A 331 -13.06 16.30 -19.17
CA GLU A 331 -13.21 17.24 -20.28
C GLU A 331 -14.68 17.68 -20.44
N MET A 332 -15.64 16.76 -20.24
CA MET A 332 -17.07 17.09 -20.31
C MET A 332 -17.53 17.98 -19.16
N GLY A 333 -17.10 17.72 -17.92
CA GLY A 333 -17.50 18.50 -16.73
C GLY A 333 -16.99 19.93 -16.73
N PHE A 334 -15.76 20.16 -17.23
CA PHE A 334 -15.19 21.50 -17.36
C PHE A 334 -15.97 22.35 -18.38
N ILE A 335 -16.47 21.72 -19.44
CA ILE A 335 -17.23 22.39 -20.51
C ILE A 335 -18.65 22.72 -20.06
N PHE A 336 -19.30 21.84 -19.30
CA PHE A 336 -20.64 22.09 -18.77
C PHE A 336 -20.63 23.24 -17.75
N LYS A 337 -19.61 23.29 -16.87
CA LYS A 337 -19.41 24.38 -15.92
C LYS A 337 -19.14 25.71 -16.64
N CYS A 338 -18.30 25.72 -17.69
CA CYS A 338 -18.08 26.92 -18.50
C CYS A 338 -19.34 27.37 -19.27
N SER A 339 -20.15 26.44 -19.77
CA SER A 339 -21.42 26.75 -20.46
C SER A 339 -22.44 27.38 -19.51
N ILE A 340 -22.59 26.83 -18.30
CA ILE A 340 -23.46 27.39 -17.25
C ILE A 340 -22.96 28.76 -16.78
N THR A 341 -21.64 28.93 -16.65
CA THR A 341 -21.06 30.22 -16.22
C THR A 341 -21.20 31.28 -17.32
N ARG A 342 -21.08 30.91 -18.61
CA ARG A 342 -21.38 31.79 -19.75
C ARG A 342 -22.86 32.16 -19.83
N HIS A 343 -23.77 31.23 -19.53
CA HIS A 343 -25.20 31.54 -19.50
C HIS A 343 -25.61 32.48 -18.36
N ARG A 344 -24.78 32.60 -17.31
CA ARG A 344 -25.03 33.50 -16.17
C ARG A 344 -24.44 34.90 -16.34
N VAL A 345 -23.52 35.10 -17.28
CA VAL A 345 -22.92 36.41 -17.61
C VAL A 345 -23.41 36.86 -18.98
N GLY A 346 -24.69 37.21 -19.05
CA GLY A 346 -25.22 38.00 -20.15
C GLY A 346 -25.13 39.48 -19.80
N THR A 347 -24.14 40.20 -20.34
CA THR A 347 -24.34 41.50 -21.03
C THR A 347 -23.01 42.16 -21.46
N LYS A 348 -22.95 42.48 -22.76
CA LYS A 348 -22.10 43.48 -23.45
C LYS A 348 -20.58 43.25 -23.50
N SER A 349 -20.08 42.95 -24.71
CA SER A 349 -18.98 43.69 -25.36
C SER A 349 -18.75 43.21 -26.79
N LYS A 350 -18.55 44.15 -27.73
CA LYS A 350 -18.14 43.94 -29.14
C LYS A 350 -16.61 44.03 -29.22
N ALA A 351 -15.93 43.07 -29.85
CA ALA A 351 -14.78 43.22 -30.77
C ALA A 351 -14.04 41.86 -31.00
N LEU A 352 -13.58 41.66 -32.25
CA LEU A 352 -12.74 40.62 -32.91
C LEU A 352 -11.56 40.03 -32.07
N PRO A 353 -10.85 38.93 -32.45
CA PRO A 353 -10.92 38.10 -33.67
C PRO A 353 -11.03 36.57 -33.47
N SER A 354 -11.23 35.89 -34.60
CA SER A 354 -11.24 34.45 -34.84
C SER A 354 -10.11 33.68 -34.15
N GLY A 355 -10.48 32.85 -33.17
CA GLY A 355 -9.65 31.79 -32.62
C GLY A 355 -10.54 30.60 -32.31
N SER A 356 -10.32 29.51 -33.04
CA SER A 356 -11.03 28.24 -32.93
C SER A 356 -10.83 27.62 -31.54
N GLU A 357 -11.70 27.94 -30.57
CA GLU A 357 -11.66 27.26 -29.26
C GLU A 357 -13.05 26.97 -28.69
N LYS A 358 -13.33 25.67 -28.62
CA LYS A 358 -14.16 24.97 -27.60
C LYS A 358 -15.66 25.27 -27.62
N GLN A 359 -16.33 24.78 -28.66
CA GLN A 359 -17.73 24.40 -28.61
C GLN A 359 -17.77 22.86 -28.72
N LEU A 360 -17.86 22.16 -27.59
CA LEU A 360 -18.13 20.71 -27.60
C LEU A 360 -19.47 20.53 -28.32
N THR A 361 -19.41 19.93 -29.50
CA THR A 361 -20.54 19.95 -30.41
C THR A 361 -21.54 18.89 -29.99
N TRP A 362 -22.85 19.18 -30.09
CA TRP A 362 -23.92 18.17 -29.98
C TRP A 362 -23.63 16.89 -30.81
N LYS A 363 -22.84 17.06 -31.88
CA LYS A 363 -22.30 15.98 -32.72
C LYS A 363 -21.39 15.01 -31.97
N GLU A 364 -20.55 15.45 -31.04
CA GLU A 364 -19.70 14.58 -30.21
C GLU A 364 -20.54 13.77 -29.20
N CYS A 365 -21.56 14.39 -28.61
CA CYS A 365 -22.51 13.69 -27.73
C CYS A 365 -23.29 12.61 -28.51
N LEU A 366 -23.85 12.97 -29.68
CA LEU A 366 -24.50 12.01 -30.57
C LEU A 366 -23.56 10.88 -30.98
N PHE A 367 -22.29 11.19 -31.27
CA PHE A 367 -21.29 10.19 -31.62
C PHE A 367 -21.06 9.19 -30.48
N TYR A 368 -20.95 9.64 -29.23
CA TYR A 368 -20.82 8.73 -28.08
C TYR A 368 -22.07 7.86 -27.87
N ILE A 369 -23.27 8.43 -28.03
CA ILE A 369 -24.53 7.67 -27.94
C ILE A 369 -24.60 6.61 -29.05
N MET A 370 -24.24 6.96 -30.28
CA MET A 370 -24.21 6.01 -31.40
C MET A 370 -23.23 4.87 -31.14
N ILE A 371 -22.03 5.17 -30.62
CA ILE A 371 -21.05 4.13 -30.27
C ILE A 371 -21.56 3.24 -29.14
N LEU A 372 -22.21 3.81 -28.12
CA LEU A 372 -22.78 3.04 -27.01
C LEU A 372 -23.85 2.07 -27.52
N VAL A 373 -24.80 2.56 -28.32
CA VAL A 373 -25.86 1.71 -28.90
C VAL A 373 -25.25 0.58 -29.72
N LEU A 374 -24.24 0.89 -30.52
CA LEU A 374 -23.55 -0.12 -31.32
C LEU A 374 -22.84 -1.17 -30.45
N ALA A 375 -22.12 -0.74 -29.41
CA ALA A 375 -21.43 -1.65 -28.51
C ALA A 375 -22.41 -2.57 -27.76
N LEU A 376 -23.55 -2.04 -27.34
CA LEU A 376 -24.60 -2.83 -26.71
C LEU A 376 -25.20 -3.83 -27.70
N LEU A 377 -25.49 -3.41 -28.94
CA LEU A 377 -26.01 -4.29 -29.99
C LEU A 377 -25.04 -5.43 -30.32
N GLU A 378 -23.75 -5.12 -30.48
CA GLU A 378 -22.69 -6.10 -30.71
C GLU A 378 -22.63 -7.10 -29.55
N SER A 379 -22.66 -6.62 -28.30
CA SER A 379 -22.59 -7.48 -27.12
C SER A 379 -23.77 -8.44 -26.99
N ILE A 380 -25.00 -7.98 -27.32
CA ILE A 380 -26.20 -8.83 -27.36
C ILE A 380 -26.03 -9.92 -28.43
N LEU A 381 -25.59 -9.51 -29.62
CA LEU A 381 -25.45 -10.42 -30.76
C LEU A 381 -24.41 -11.51 -30.47
N LEU A 382 -23.26 -11.12 -29.91
CA LEU A 382 -22.20 -12.05 -29.49
C LEU A 382 -22.68 -13.02 -28.41
N HIS A 383 -23.44 -12.53 -27.43
CA HIS A 383 -24.02 -13.38 -26.38
C HIS A 383 -25.02 -14.39 -26.94
N HIS A 384 -25.86 -13.96 -27.88
CA HIS A 384 -26.84 -14.83 -28.54
C HIS A 384 -26.14 -15.95 -29.34
N PHE A 385 -25.11 -15.62 -30.12
CA PHE A 385 -24.36 -16.61 -30.89
C PHE A 385 -23.47 -17.53 -30.03
N ALA A 386 -22.92 -17.03 -28.91
CA ALA A 386 -22.14 -17.83 -27.97
C ALA A 386 -23.00 -18.84 -27.18
N CYS A 387 -24.26 -18.50 -26.88
CA CYS A 387 -25.19 -19.40 -26.19
C CYS A 387 -25.73 -20.51 -27.12
N CYS A 388 -25.81 -20.25 -28.43
CA CYS A 388 -26.41 -21.16 -29.41
C CYS A 388 -25.40 -22.06 -30.16
N SER A 389 -24.08 -21.89 -29.98
CA SER A 389 -23.08 -22.73 -30.65
C SER A 389 -21.98 -23.22 -29.71
N GLN A 390 -21.69 -24.53 -29.73
CA GLN A 390 -20.39 -25.01 -29.27
C GLN A 390 -19.33 -24.33 -30.15
N ILE A 391 -18.47 -23.53 -29.53
CA ILE A 391 -17.38 -22.81 -30.21
C ILE A 391 -16.50 -23.83 -30.93
N SER A 392 -16.80 -24.09 -32.20
CA SER A 392 -15.91 -24.81 -33.10
C SER A 392 -14.65 -23.98 -33.29
N LYS A 393 -13.49 -24.62 -33.19
CA LYS A 393 -12.15 -24.00 -33.35
C LYS A 393 -12.01 -23.23 -34.68
N ASN A 394 -12.87 -23.50 -35.66
CA ASN A 394 -12.85 -22.91 -37.00
C ASN A 394 -13.96 -21.87 -37.24
N SER A 395 -14.67 -21.41 -36.19
CA SER A 395 -15.65 -20.34 -36.35
C SER A 395 -14.97 -19.01 -36.75
N PRO A 396 -15.62 -18.18 -37.59
CA PRO A 396 -15.06 -16.88 -38.00
C PRO A 396 -14.81 -15.96 -36.78
N GLN A 397 -15.61 -16.11 -35.71
CA GLN A 397 -15.40 -15.42 -34.44
C GLN A 397 -14.11 -15.86 -33.73
N ALA A 398 -13.79 -17.16 -33.74
CA ALA A 398 -12.53 -17.65 -33.20
C ALA A 398 -11.32 -17.13 -34.00
N ILE A 399 -11.43 -17.09 -35.32
CA ILE A 399 -10.39 -16.57 -36.22
C ILE A 399 -10.14 -15.07 -35.94
N VAL A 400 -11.19 -14.26 -35.85
CA VAL A 400 -11.10 -12.84 -35.48
C VAL A 400 -10.54 -12.66 -34.07
N GLY A 401 -10.93 -13.53 -33.13
CA GLY A 401 -10.39 -13.55 -31.77
C GLY A 401 -8.88 -13.82 -31.74
N TYR A 402 -8.39 -14.81 -32.49
CA TYR A 402 -6.96 -15.08 -32.61
C TYR A 402 -6.20 -13.91 -33.25
N ILE A 403 -6.76 -13.29 -34.30
CA ILE A 403 -6.17 -12.12 -34.93
C ILE A 403 -6.08 -10.95 -33.93
N LEU A 404 -7.12 -10.72 -33.15
CA LEU A 404 -7.15 -9.66 -32.13
C LEU A 404 -6.14 -9.95 -31.01
N MET A 405 -6.04 -11.20 -30.54
CA MET A 405 -5.07 -11.62 -29.54
C MET A 405 -3.63 -11.42 -30.03
N VAL A 406 -3.32 -11.82 -31.27
CA VAL A 406 -2.01 -11.59 -31.88
C VAL A 406 -1.72 -10.10 -32.01
N LEU A 407 -2.70 -9.28 -32.40
CA LEU A 407 -2.56 -7.84 -32.50
C LEU A 407 -2.30 -7.20 -31.13
N LEU A 408 -3.01 -7.63 -30.08
CA LEU A 408 -2.83 -7.15 -28.71
C LEU A 408 -1.47 -7.54 -28.14
N ILE A 409 -1.03 -8.78 -28.35
CA ILE A 409 0.31 -9.24 -27.97
C ILE A 409 1.38 -8.41 -28.69
N THR A 410 1.20 -8.15 -29.99
CA THR A 410 2.11 -7.32 -30.77
C THR A 410 2.17 -5.89 -30.23
N LEU A 411 1.02 -5.28 -29.95
CA LEU A 411 0.93 -3.93 -29.36
C LEU A 411 1.56 -3.86 -27.96
N TRP A 412 1.41 -4.93 -27.18
CA TRP A 412 2.02 -5.05 -25.85
C TRP A 412 3.54 -5.11 -25.93
N ILE A 413 4.10 -5.96 -26.81
CA ILE A 413 5.54 -6.03 -27.07
C ILE A 413 6.07 -4.67 -27.54
N LEU A 414 5.38 -3.99 -28.46
CA LEU A 414 5.80 -2.66 -28.93
C LEU A 414 5.74 -1.60 -27.82
N ARG A 415 4.84 -1.73 -26.85
CA ARG A 415 4.79 -0.86 -25.67
C ARG A 415 5.99 -1.09 -24.76
N GLU A 416 6.34 -2.35 -24.46
CA GLU A 416 7.51 -2.70 -23.64
C GLU A 416 8.84 -2.29 -24.29
N ILE A 417 8.94 -2.34 -25.62
CA ILE A 417 10.14 -1.85 -26.33
C ILE A 417 10.26 -0.32 -26.24
N GLN A 418 9.15 0.39 -26.06
CA GLN A 418 9.13 1.86 -25.92
C GLN A 418 9.28 2.35 -24.47
N SER A 419 9.07 1.49 -23.47
CA SER A 419 9.24 1.86 -22.07
C SER A 419 10.73 1.98 -21.73
N VAL A 420 11.06 2.86 -20.78
CA VAL A 420 12.45 3.07 -20.31
C VAL A 420 12.98 1.84 -19.56
N TYR A 421 12.07 1.10 -18.92
CA TYR A 421 12.35 -0.14 -18.21
C TYR A 421 11.47 -1.25 -18.77
N ILE A 422 12.09 -2.32 -19.24
CA ILE A 422 11.42 -3.54 -19.69
C ILE A 422 10.94 -4.28 -18.44
N PHE A 423 9.64 -4.57 -18.36
CA PHE A 423 8.99 -5.16 -17.16
C PHE A 423 9.24 -4.37 -15.86
N GLY A 424 9.60 -3.09 -15.93
CA GLY A 424 9.89 -2.26 -14.75
C GLY A 424 11.18 -2.60 -13.98
N ILE A 425 11.90 -3.65 -14.36
CA ILE A 425 13.08 -4.16 -13.62
C ILE A 425 14.38 -3.87 -14.38
N PHE A 426 14.39 -4.06 -15.70
CA PHE A 426 15.60 -3.93 -16.50
C PHE A 426 15.58 -2.66 -17.34
N ARG A 427 16.60 -1.82 -17.21
CA ARG A 427 16.73 -0.63 -18.08
C ARG A 427 16.82 -1.08 -19.53
N ASN A 428 15.94 -0.56 -20.36
CA ASN A 428 15.82 -0.94 -21.76
C ASN A 428 17.13 -0.63 -22.52
N PRO A 429 17.76 -1.63 -23.19
CA PRO A 429 19.02 -1.44 -23.92
C PRO A 429 18.88 -0.52 -25.15
N PHE A 430 17.65 -0.33 -25.65
CA PHE A 430 17.35 0.62 -26.72
C PHE A 430 17.37 2.07 -26.24
N TYR A 431 17.27 2.32 -24.93
CA TYR A 431 17.44 3.66 -24.38
C TYR A 431 18.94 3.99 -24.20
N PRO A 432 19.37 5.20 -24.60
CA PRO A 432 20.75 5.61 -24.44
C PRO A 432 21.14 5.69 -22.96
N LYS A 433 22.34 5.19 -22.64
CA LYS A 433 22.90 5.21 -21.27
C LYS A 433 23.50 6.57 -20.95
N ASP A 434 24.18 7.18 -21.92
CA ASP A 434 24.90 8.45 -21.81
C ASP A 434 24.67 9.35 -23.04
N VAL A 435 24.62 10.67 -22.82
CA VAL A 435 24.40 11.70 -23.85
C VAL A 435 25.72 12.08 -24.56
N GLN A 436 26.86 11.58 -24.08
CA GLN A 436 28.20 12.01 -24.53
C GLN A 436 28.53 11.62 -25.97
N THR A 437 27.93 10.54 -26.50
CA THR A 437 28.08 10.13 -27.91
C THR A 437 26.80 10.44 -28.69
N VAL A 438 26.70 11.66 -29.22
CA VAL A 438 25.52 12.20 -29.94
C VAL A 438 25.09 11.31 -31.11
N THR A 439 26.03 10.70 -31.82
CA THR A 439 25.74 9.82 -32.98
C THR A 439 25.00 8.54 -32.58
N LEU A 440 25.45 7.85 -31.52
CA LEU A 440 24.80 6.66 -30.95
C LEU A 440 23.43 6.99 -30.34
N PHE A 441 23.28 8.17 -29.74
CA PHE A 441 22.01 8.67 -29.22
C PHE A 441 20.97 8.85 -30.35
N LEU A 442 21.35 9.54 -31.42
CA LEU A 442 20.47 9.79 -32.57
C LEU A 442 20.07 8.50 -33.30
N GLU A 443 20.98 7.54 -33.45
CA GLU A 443 20.66 6.26 -34.08
C GLU A 443 19.64 5.45 -33.27
N LYS A 444 19.84 5.36 -31.94
CA LYS A 444 18.92 4.67 -31.03
C LYS A 444 17.57 5.38 -30.93
N GLN A 445 17.57 6.71 -30.88
CA GLN A 445 16.35 7.52 -30.89
C GLN A 445 15.57 7.35 -32.21
N ALA A 446 16.24 7.32 -33.36
CA ALA A 446 15.61 7.09 -34.65
C ALA A 446 14.97 5.69 -34.72
N ARG A 447 15.62 4.67 -34.15
CA ARG A 447 15.09 3.31 -34.06
C ARG A 447 13.84 3.25 -33.17
N LEU A 448 13.87 3.89 -32.00
CA LEU A 448 12.72 4.03 -31.11
C LEU A 448 11.57 4.80 -31.76
N MET A 449 11.86 5.86 -32.51
CA MET A 449 10.86 6.63 -33.25
C MET A 449 10.20 5.81 -34.36
N LYS A 450 10.96 4.99 -35.10
CA LYS A 450 10.40 4.06 -36.10
C LYS A 450 9.43 3.07 -35.45
N ILE A 451 9.81 2.49 -34.31
CA ILE A 451 8.94 1.59 -33.52
C ILE A 451 7.72 2.36 -32.98
N GLY A 452 7.91 3.62 -32.57
CA GLY A 452 6.90 4.62 -32.24
C GLY A 452 5.83 4.77 -33.32
N VAL A 453 6.28 5.04 -34.54
CA VAL A 453 5.43 5.23 -35.72
C VAL A 453 4.68 3.93 -36.06
N VAL A 454 5.35 2.78 -36.05
CA VAL A 454 4.71 1.48 -36.30
C VAL A 454 3.61 1.19 -35.27
N ARG A 455 3.88 1.44 -33.97
CA ARG A 455 2.85 1.32 -32.93
C ARG A 455 1.68 2.28 -33.16
N ARG A 456 1.95 3.52 -33.56
CA ARG A 456 0.91 4.53 -33.85
C ARG A 456 0.05 4.15 -35.06
N ILE A 457 0.67 3.58 -36.09
CA ILE A 457 -0.02 3.05 -37.27
C ILE A 457 -0.87 1.84 -36.88
N LEU A 458 -0.33 0.88 -36.11
CA LEU A 458 -1.08 -0.29 -35.61
C LEU A 458 -2.25 0.12 -34.71
N LEU A 459 -2.07 1.10 -33.83
CA LEU A 459 -3.15 1.64 -33.00
C LEU A 459 -4.23 2.33 -33.83
N ASN A 460 -3.84 3.11 -34.85
CA ASN A 460 -4.78 3.75 -35.76
C ASN A 460 -5.47 2.72 -36.68
N LEU A 461 -4.79 1.66 -37.08
CA LEU A 461 -5.34 0.56 -37.85
C LEU A 461 -6.31 -0.25 -37.00
N GLY A 462 -6.00 -0.57 -35.74
CA GLY A 462 -6.93 -1.18 -34.80
C GLY A 462 -8.17 -0.31 -34.54
N ARG A 463 -7.99 1.02 -34.44
CA ARG A 463 -9.10 1.98 -34.39
C ARG A 463 -9.94 1.98 -35.68
N LYS A 464 -9.29 1.88 -36.84
CA LYS A 464 -9.96 1.78 -38.15
C LYS A 464 -10.66 0.44 -38.33
N VAL A 465 -10.10 -0.70 -37.91
CA VAL A 465 -10.75 -2.02 -38.00
C VAL A 465 -12.04 -2.02 -37.16
N LYS A 466 -12.04 -1.36 -35.99
CA LYS A 466 -13.26 -1.10 -35.21
C LYS A 466 -14.29 -0.22 -35.94
N SER A 467 -13.85 0.61 -36.89
CA SER A 467 -14.69 1.47 -37.74
C SER A 467 -15.03 0.85 -39.11
N THR A 468 -14.29 -0.14 -39.60
CA THR A 468 -14.43 -0.70 -40.96
C THR A 468 -15.18 -2.03 -40.93
N ASN A 469 -15.14 -2.77 -39.81
CA ASN A 469 -16.08 -3.87 -39.56
C ASN A 469 -17.54 -3.38 -39.43
N LEU A 470 -17.75 -2.06 -39.31
CA LEU A 470 -19.07 -1.42 -39.36
C LEU A 470 -19.61 -1.23 -40.79
N VAL A 471 -18.72 -1.24 -41.81
CA VAL A 471 -19.08 -0.84 -43.18
C VAL A 471 -19.16 -2.04 -44.12
N LEU A 472 -18.62 -3.21 -43.73
CA LEU A 472 -18.63 -4.42 -44.56
C LEU A 472 -19.78 -5.40 -44.24
N TYR A 473 -20.76 -4.98 -43.45
CA TYR A 473 -22.06 -5.65 -43.27
C TYR A 473 -23.24 -4.67 -43.37
N LEU A 474 -23.14 -3.70 -44.29
CA LEU A 474 -24.28 -3.22 -45.08
C LEU A 474 -24.22 -3.93 -46.42
#